data_AF-A0A935ZMU3-F1
#
_entry.id   AF-A0A935ZMU3-F1
#
_cell.length_a   1.000
_cell.length_b   1.000
_cell.length_c   1.000
_cell.angle_alpha   90.00
_cell.angle_beta   90.00
_cell.angle_gamma   90.00
#
_symmetry.space_group_name_H-M   'P 1'
#
loop_
_entity.id
_entity.type
_entity.pdbx_description
1 polymer ?
#
loop_
_entity_poly.entity_id
_entity_poly.type
_entity_poly.pdbx_seq_one_letter_code
_entity_poly.pdbx_strand_id
1 'polypeptide(L)'
;MLALDRAAALGPVVARVCAEEALAATSVAGLEGLLPLGVLERRVGRTLVVLATSEGSGQRGALLELRRASGADAVAVVVAERREARLVGDGHAELGLDAPGLRLHRALKLLWPESWAARAKAKEALFEDVELVFASEPERHVVRLNGELLAAFRVSDAKFARLLRLAAARAAAPDVEEGGWLKKSPHLQLDEREVDLVDLRNALVADQPDGYAGMTAAERKALLQSSTDRPGMLRLPLNPRHVHFDPSLANLRLLGDKQSEPREEKPAKGKRKTSGSDELAHNKTQARAKAIKMLGEARALGVPLPDERALKS
;
A
#
# COMPACT_ATOMS: atom_id res chain seq x y z
N MET A 1 -37.72 -0.84 -19.60
CA MET A 1 -36.95 0.36 -20.05
C MET A 1 -36.05 0.91 -18.94
N LEU A 2 -36.57 1.19 -17.74
CA LEU A 2 -35.80 1.71 -16.58
C LEU A 2 -34.59 0.85 -16.10
N ALA A 3 -34.63 -0.47 -16.25
CA ALA A 3 -33.51 -1.35 -15.84
C ALA A 3 -32.31 -1.31 -16.80
N LEU A 4 -32.55 -1.12 -18.11
CA LEU A 4 -31.49 -0.98 -19.11
C LEU A 4 -30.78 0.37 -18.98
N ASP A 5 -31.51 1.45 -18.67
CA ASP A 5 -30.92 2.78 -18.43
C ASP A 5 -30.05 2.80 -17.16
N ARG A 6 -30.44 2.09 -16.09
CA ARG A 6 -29.61 1.93 -14.89
C ARG A 6 -28.36 1.08 -15.16
N ALA A 7 -28.47 -0.01 -15.92
CA ALA A 7 -27.32 -0.85 -16.27
C ALA A 7 -26.29 -0.10 -17.14
N ALA A 8 -26.76 0.74 -18.10
CA ALA A 8 -25.89 1.59 -18.92
C ALA A 8 -25.20 2.69 -18.09
N ALA A 9 -25.90 3.30 -17.13
CA ALA A 9 -25.32 4.27 -16.20
C ALA A 9 -24.29 3.63 -15.24
N LEU A 10 -24.43 2.34 -14.94
CA LEU A 10 -23.51 1.59 -14.09
C LEU A 10 -22.30 1.05 -14.85
N GLY A 11 -22.31 1.00 -16.19
CA GLY A 11 -21.18 0.50 -17.00
C GLY A 11 -19.82 1.13 -16.67
N PRO A 12 -19.70 2.46 -16.57
CA PRO A 12 -18.47 3.12 -16.12
C PRO A 12 -18.09 2.79 -14.68
N VAL A 13 -19.07 2.63 -13.79
CA VAL A 13 -18.83 2.22 -12.40
C VAL A 13 -18.30 0.79 -12.35
N VAL A 14 -18.91 -0.13 -13.08
CA VAL A 14 -18.48 -1.54 -13.18
C VAL A 14 -17.07 -1.65 -13.75
N ALA A 15 -16.78 -0.96 -14.85
CA ALA A 15 -15.45 -0.97 -15.46
C ALA A 15 -14.40 -0.39 -14.52
N ARG A 16 -14.72 0.71 -13.82
CA ARG A 16 -13.82 1.32 -12.83
C ARG A 16 -13.57 0.37 -11.66
N VAL A 17 -14.63 -0.22 -11.12
CA VAL A 17 -14.58 -1.15 -9.99
C VAL A 17 -13.75 -2.40 -10.29
N CYS A 18 -13.97 -3.03 -11.45
CA CYS A 18 -13.19 -4.21 -11.84
C CYS A 18 -11.71 -3.85 -12.06
N ALA A 19 -11.42 -2.66 -12.62
CA ALA A 19 -10.06 -2.19 -12.82
C ALA A 19 -9.34 -1.83 -11.49
N GLU A 20 -10.06 -1.20 -10.55
CA GLU A 20 -9.56 -0.78 -9.24
C GLU A 20 -9.27 -1.96 -8.30
N GLU A 21 -9.96 -3.09 -8.42
CA GLU A 21 -9.91 -4.16 -7.40
C GLU A 21 -9.32 -5.49 -7.93
N ALA A 22 -8.73 -5.53 -9.13
CA ALA A 22 -8.20 -6.76 -9.79
C ALA A 22 -9.17 -7.95 -9.77
N LEU A 23 -10.47 -7.70 -9.92
CA LEU A 23 -11.42 -8.81 -9.87
C LEU A 23 -11.17 -9.78 -11.03
N ALA A 24 -10.99 -11.06 -10.71
CA ALA A 24 -10.94 -12.11 -11.70
C ALA A 24 -12.30 -12.19 -12.40
N ALA A 25 -12.29 -12.34 -13.72
CA ALA A 25 -13.52 -12.46 -14.50
C ALA A 25 -14.36 -13.65 -14.01
N THR A 26 -15.67 -13.46 -13.95
CA THR A 26 -16.63 -14.50 -13.59
C THR A 26 -17.52 -14.84 -14.77
N SER A 27 -17.80 -16.14 -14.97
CA SER A 27 -18.75 -16.63 -15.97
C SER A 27 -20.18 -16.75 -15.44
N VAL A 28 -20.40 -16.44 -14.16
CA VAL A 28 -21.71 -16.53 -13.52
C VAL A 28 -22.65 -15.48 -14.10
N ALA A 29 -23.79 -15.94 -14.63
CA ALA A 29 -24.82 -15.07 -15.16
C ALA A 29 -25.45 -14.23 -14.02
N GLY A 30 -25.81 -13.00 -14.36
CA GLY A 30 -26.58 -12.15 -13.44
C GLY A 30 -27.99 -12.68 -13.20
N LEU A 31 -28.53 -12.36 -12.04
CA LEU A 31 -29.94 -12.58 -11.69
C LEU A 31 -30.67 -11.24 -11.68
N GLU A 32 -32.00 -11.25 -11.64
CA GLU A 32 -32.78 -10.01 -11.62
C GLU A 32 -32.36 -9.12 -10.45
N GLY A 33 -31.91 -7.90 -10.75
CA GLY A 33 -31.42 -6.96 -9.76
C GLY A 33 -29.98 -7.17 -9.31
N LEU A 34 -29.30 -8.27 -9.68
CA LEU A 34 -27.96 -8.65 -9.21
C LEU A 34 -26.99 -8.90 -10.35
N LEU A 35 -25.92 -8.12 -10.41
CA LEU A 35 -24.88 -8.21 -11.43
C LEU A 35 -23.54 -8.67 -10.82
N PRO A 36 -23.10 -9.91 -11.07
CA PRO A 36 -21.74 -10.35 -10.73
C PRO A 36 -20.69 -9.50 -11.45
N LEU A 37 -19.74 -8.95 -10.70
CA LEU A 37 -18.65 -8.12 -11.23
C LEU A 37 -17.37 -8.92 -11.44
N GLY A 38 -17.15 -9.92 -10.58
CA GLY A 38 -15.96 -10.76 -10.61
C GLY A 38 -15.69 -11.40 -9.26
N VAL A 39 -14.58 -12.13 -9.16
CA VAL A 39 -14.15 -12.81 -7.93
C VAL A 39 -12.85 -12.18 -7.44
N LEU A 40 -12.83 -11.77 -6.19
CA LEU A 40 -11.61 -11.41 -5.48
C LEU A 40 -11.02 -12.66 -4.85
N GLU A 41 -9.81 -13.03 -5.26
CA GLU A 41 -9.10 -14.19 -4.73
C GLU A 41 -8.05 -13.74 -3.72
N ARG A 42 -8.16 -14.28 -2.50
CA ARG A 42 -7.21 -14.13 -1.40
C ARG A 42 -7.04 -15.50 -0.73
N ARG A 43 -5.96 -15.70 0.02
CA ARG A 43 -5.68 -16.94 0.76
C ARG A 43 -6.78 -17.31 1.73
N VAL A 44 -7.44 -16.31 2.30
CA VAL A 44 -8.56 -16.54 3.21
C VAL A 44 -9.73 -17.22 2.52
N GLY A 45 -9.96 -16.90 1.23
CA GLY A 45 -11.00 -17.48 0.42
C GLY A 45 -11.36 -16.61 -0.78
N ARG A 46 -12.25 -17.14 -1.61
CA ARG A 46 -12.76 -16.51 -2.82
C ARG A 46 -14.00 -15.70 -2.49
N THR A 47 -13.99 -14.40 -2.77
CA THR A 47 -15.13 -13.51 -2.52
C THR A 47 -15.74 -13.07 -3.85
N LEU A 48 -16.98 -13.47 -4.12
CA LEU A 48 -17.74 -12.98 -5.27
C LEU A 48 -18.18 -11.53 -4.99
N VAL A 49 -17.88 -10.61 -5.90
CA VAL A 49 -18.36 -9.24 -5.84
C VAL A 49 -19.58 -9.09 -6.73
N VAL A 50 -20.67 -8.59 -6.16
CA VAL A 50 -21.96 -8.43 -6.85
C VAL A 50 -22.45 -7.00 -6.69
N LEU A 51 -22.90 -6.38 -7.77
CA LEU A 51 -23.59 -5.10 -7.75
C LEU A 51 -25.10 -5.32 -7.66
N ALA A 52 -25.74 -4.74 -6.65
CA ALA A 52 -27.19 -4.70 -6.54
C ALA A 52 -27.73 -3.44 -7.26
N THR A 53 -28.61 -3.65 -8.24
CA THR A 53 -29.26 -2.59 -9.04
C THR A 53 -30.63 -2.16 -8.49
N SER A 54 -31.06 -2.80 -7.40
CA SER A 54 -32.23 -2.51 -6.55
C SER A 54 -31.84 -2.66 -5.07
N GLU A 55 -32.72 -2.28 -4.12
CA GLU A 55 -32.44 -2.44 -2.67
C GLU A 55 -32.08 -3.90 -2.33
N GLY A 56 -30.81 -4.16 -2.04
CA GLY A 56 -30.22 -5.52 -2.05
C GLY A 56 -30.65 -6.46 -0.91
N SER A 57 -31.36 -5.97 0.11
CA SER A 57 -31.59 -6.77 1.34
C SER A 57 -32.64 -7.87 1.21
N GLY A 58 -33.43 -7.91 0.13
CA GLY A 58 -34.48 -8.91 -0.08
C GLY A 58 -34.04 -10.19 -0.80
N GLN A 59 -32.82 -10.26 -1.33
CA GLN A 59 -32.44 -11.24 -2.35
C GLN A 59 -31.51 -12.36 -1.83
N ARG A 60 -31.61 -12.71 -0.55
CA ARG A 60 -30.72 -13.70 0.10
C ARG A 60 -30.64 -15.04 -0.64
N GLY A 61 -31.76 -15.54 -1.16
CA GLY A 61 -31.80 -16.79 -1.95
C GLY A 61 -30.96 -16.69 -3.22
N ALA A 62 -31.16 -15.62 -3.99
CA ALA A 62 -30.42 -15.36 -5.23
C ALA A 62 -28.91 -15.15 -4.97
N LEU A 63 -28.53 -14.48 -3.88
CA LEU A 63 -27.12 -14.32 -3.51
C LEU A 63 -26.44 -15.64 -3.14
N LEU A 64 -27.16 -16.56 -2.46
CA LEU A 64 -26.67 -17.90 -2.18
C LEU A 64 -26.51 -18.72 -3.47
N GLU A 65 -27.43 -18.58 -4.41
CA GLU A 65 -27.34 -19.22 -5.72
C GLU A 65 -26.11 -18.74 -6.50
N LEU A 66 -25.90 -17.42 -6.56
CA LEU A 66 -24.71 -16.82 -7.18
C LEU A 66 -23.40 -17.26 -6.50
N ARG A 67 -23.37 -17.30 -5.16
CA ARG A 67 -22.21 -17.79 -4.40
C ARG A 67 -21.87 -19.23 -4.78
N ARG A 68 -22.87 -20.11 -4.85
CA ARG A 68 -22.69 -21.52 -5.22
C ARG A 68 -22.24 -21.67 -6.67
N ALA A 69 -22.87 -20.93 -7.59
CA ALA A 69 -22.54 -20.96 -9.01
C ALA A 69 -21.10 -20.48 -9.31
N SER A 70 -20.59 -19.52 -8.53
CA SER A 70 -19.20 -19.02 -8.65
C SER A 70 -18.16 -19.91 -7.94
N GLY A 71 -18.61 -20.84 -7.08
CA GLY A 71 -17.73 -21.56 -6.16
C GLY A 71 -17.00 -20.63 -5.20
N ALA A 72 -17.64 -19.52 -4.80
CA ALA A 72 -17.06 -18.55 -3.89
C ALA A 72 -17.36 -18.91 -2.41
N ASP A 73 -16.39 -18.64 -1.55
CA ASP A 73 -16.52 -18.82 -0.10
C ASP A 73 -17.35 -17.72 0.55
N ALA A 74 -17.43 -16.55 -0.07
CA ALA A 74 -18.21 -15.42 0.42
C ALA A 74 -18.75 -14.55 -0.72
N VAL A 75 -19.69 -13.66 -0.40
CA VAL A 75 -20.24 -12.65 -1.31
C VAL A 75 -20.15 -11.26 -0.67
N ALA A 76 -19.63 -10.31 -1.42
CA ALA A 76 -19.65 -8.89 -1.12
C ALA A 76 -20.63 -8.19 -2.09
N VAL A 77 -21.70 -7.60 -1.54
CA VAL A 77 -22.76 -6.96 -2.33
C VAL A 77 -22.64 -5.45 -2.25
N VAL A 78 -22.41 -4.80 -3.38
CA VAL A 78 -22.38 -3.34 -3.53
C VAL A 78 -23.80 -2.83 -3.67
N VAL A 79 -24.22 -2.01 -2.72
CA VAL A 79 -25.58 -1.43 -2.66
C VAL A 79 -25.47 0.09 -2.78
N ALA A 80 -26.08 0.65 -3.83
CA ALA A 80 -25.88 2.05 -4.22
C ALA A 80 -26.25 3.08 -3.13
N GLU A 81 -27.32 2.84 -2.36
CA GLU A 81 -27.81 3.79 -1.34
C GLU A 81 -27.23 3.56 0.05
N ARG A 82 -26.29 2.62 0.17
CA ARG A 82 -25.69 2.26 1.46
C ARG A 82 -24.46 3.11 1.74
N ARG A 83 -24.30 3.53 3.00
CA ARG A 83 -23.11 4.24 3.48
C ARG A 83 -22.17 3.34 4.28
N GLU A 84 -22.73 2.46 5.10
CA GLU A 84 -21.94 1.60 6.00
C GLU A 84 -21.94 0.15 5.53
N ALA A 85 -20.77 -0.49 5.64
CA ALA A 85 -20.67 -1.92 5.40
C ALA A 85 -21.28 -2.70 6.57
N ARG A 86 -22.03 -3.78 6.28
CA ARG A 86 -22.57 -4.67 7.32
C ARG A 86 -22.46 -6.12 6.92
N LEU A 87 -22.35 -6.98 7.93
CA LEU A 87 -22.54 -8.42 7.77
C LEU A 87 -24.04 -8.72 7.84
N VAL A 88 -24.57 -9.39 6.82
CA VAL A 88 -26.01 -9.72 6.72
C VAL A 88 -26.28 -11.17 7.10
N GLY A 89 -25.28 -12.03 6.91
CA GLY A 89 -25.34 -13.43 7.24
C GLY A 89 -24.01 -14.10 6.97
N ASP A 90 -23.97 -15.41 7.16
CA ASP A 90 -22.75 -16.20 6.97
C ASP A 90 -22.23 -16.08 5.52
N GLY A 91 -20.99 -15.61 5.40
CA GLY A 91 -20.34 -15.33 4.12
C GLY A 91 -21.03 -14.27 3.26
N HIS A 92 -21.83 -13.35 3.84
CA HIS A 92 -22.49 -12.27 3.10
C HIS A 92 -22.31 -10.91 3.78
N ALA A 93 -21.56 -10.03 3.12
CA ALA A 93 -21.43 -8.62 3.49
C ALA A 93 -22.05 -7.70 2.44
N GLU A 94 -22.72 -6.65 2.89
CA GLU A 94 -23.19 -5.54 2.04
C GLU A 94 -22.26 -4.34 2.26
N LEU A 95 -21.88 -3.67 1.18
CA LEU A 95 -21.07 -2.45 1.19
C LEU A 95 -21.76 -1.32 0.44
N GLY A 96 -21.50 -0.10 0.89
CA GLY A 96 -21.81 1.11 0.14
C GLY A 96 -20.86 1.34 -1.02
N LEU A 97 -21.32 2.08 -2.04
CA LEU A 97 -20.44 2.62 -3.06
C LEU A 97 -19.89 3.98 -2.59
N ASP A 98 -18.61 4.03 -2.25
CA ASP A 98 -17.94 5.28 -1.86
C ASP A 98 -17.23 5.93 -3.07
N ALA A 99 -17.05 7.25 -3.01
CA ALA A 99 -16.00 7.90 -3.79
C ALA A 99 -14.66 7.74 -3.04
N PRO A 100 -13.57 7.30 -3.70
CA PRO A 100 -13.40 7.05 -5.13
C PRO A 100 -13.69 5.60 -5.63
N GLY A 101 -13.91 4.59 -4.78
CA GLY A 101 -14.04 3.18 -5.19
C GLY A 101 -14.84 2.28 -4.23
N LEU A 102 -14.85 0.96 -4.46
CA LEU A 102 -15.64 0.00 -3.65
C LEU A 102 -15.16 -0.15 -2.20
N ARG A 103 -13.84 0.01 -1.97
CA ARG A 103 -13.23 -0.23 -0.66
C ARG A 103 -13.55 -1.64 -0.14
N LEU A 104 -13.29 -2.65 -0.98
CA LEU A 104 -13.62 -4.06 -0.70
C LEU A 104 -13.04 -4.58 0.62
N HIS A 105 -11.94 -3.99 1.10
CA HIS A 105 -11.36 -4.26 2.41
C HIS A 105 -12.38 -4.18 3.57
N ARG A 106 -13.41 -3.32 3.47
CA ARG A 106 -14.48 -3.23 4.47
C ARG A 106 -15.32 -4.49 4.53
N ALA A 107 -15.65 -5.07 3.38
CA ALA A 107 -16.34 -6.35 3.30
C ALA A 107 -15.43 -7.49 3.78
N LEU A 108 -14.16 -7.51 3.37
CA LEU A 108 -13.19 -8.52 3.81
C LEU A 108 -13.01 -8.52 5.33
N LYS A 109 -12.96 -7.35 5.97
CA LYS A 109 -12.87 -7.23 7.43
C LYS A 109 -14.07 -7.86 8.15
N LEU A 110 -15.26 -7.78 7.56
CA LEU A 110 -16.50 -8.36 8.11
C LEU A 110 -16.59 -9.86 7.84
N LEU A 111 -16.18 -10.29 6.64
CA LEU A 111 -16.24 -11.69 6.20
C LEU A 111 -15.15 -12.55 6.84
N TRP A 112 -13.97 -11.98 7.11
CA TRP A 112 -12.77 -12.69 7.56
C TRP A 112 -12.12 -12.00 8.78
N PRO A 113 -12.85 -11.81 9.90
CA PRO A 113 -12.39 -11.01 11.02
C PRO A 113 -11.12 -11.56 11.69
N GLU A 114 -10.99 -12.89 11.76
CA GLU A 114 -9.81 -13.54 12.36
C GLU A 114 -8.54 -13.29 11.54
N SER A 115 -8.64 -13.40 10.21
CA SER A 115 -7.50 -13.10 9.34
C SER A 115 -7.14 -11.62 9.41
N TRP A 116 -8.13 -10.74 9.50
CA TRP A 116 -7.90 -9.31 9.67
C TRP A 116 -7.17 -9.01 10.98
N ALA A 117 -7.59 -9.63 12.09
CA ALA A 117 -6.93 -9.47 13.39
C ALA A 117 -5.50 -10.05 13.41
N ALA A 118 -5.25 -11.12 12.66
CA ALA A 118 -3.95 -11.79 12.60
C ALA A 118 -2.96 -11.20 11.58
N ARG A 119 -3.40 -10.26 10.72
CA ARG A 119 -2.63 -9.79 9.55
C ARG A 119 -1.24 -9.25 9.85
N ALA A 120 -1.03 -8.62 11.02
CA ALA A 120 0.28 -8.12 11.42
C ALA A 120 1.32 -9.24 11.63
N LYS A 121 0.85 -10.46 11.95
CA LYS A 121 1.69 -11.65 12.18
C LYS A 121 1.71 -12.57 10.95
N ALA A 122 0.76 -12.42 10.04
CA ALA A 122 0.67 -13.22 8.84
C ALA A 122 1.70 -12.76 7.80
N LYS A 123 2.63 -13.66 7.44
CA LYS A 123 3.71 -13.40 6.47
C LYS A 123 3.24 -13.21 5.03
N GLU A 124 1.99 -13.56 4.74
CA GLU A 124 1.44 -13.62 3.38
C GLU A 124 0.38 -12.54 3.16
N ALA A 125 -0.23 -12.05 4.25
CA ALA A 125 -1.34 -11.11 4.25
C ALA A 125 -0.98 -9.79 3.55
N LEU A 126 -2.01 -9.18 2.96
CA LEU A 126 -2.00 -7.81 2.45
C LEU A 126 -2.78 -6.87 3.38
N PHE A 127 -2.30 -5.64 3.50
CA PHE A 127 -3.00 -4.56 4.16
C PHE A 127 -3.85 -3.81 3.12
N GLU A 128 -5.05 -4.32 2.90
CA GLU A 128 -6.01 -3.84 1.87
C GLU A 128 -6.65 -2.48 2.23
N ASP A 129 -6.59 -2.07 3.49
CA ASP A 129 -7.08 -0.77 4.00
C ASP A 129 -5.99 0.31 4.05
N VAL A 130 -4.77 -0.01 3.59
CA VAL A 130 -3.62 0.89 3.75
C VAL A 130 -3.22 1.50 2.42
N GLU A 131 -3.21 2.83 2.40
CA GLU A 131 -2.74 3.69 1.32
C GLU A 131 -1.39 4.33 1.67
N LEU A 132 -0.47 4.32 0.71
CA LEU A 132 0.85 4.91 0.84
C LEU A 132 1.10 5.91 -0.29
N VAL A 133 1.24 7.19 0.05
CA VAL A 133 1.44 8.27 -0.92
C VAL A 133 2.81 8.89 -0.74
N PHE A 134 3.53 9.06 -1.84
CA PHE A 134 4.82 9.76 -1.88
C PHE A 134 4.67 11.08 -2.62
N ALA A 135 5.22 12.15 -2.04
CA ALA A 135 5.29 13.46 -2.68
C ALA A 135 6.61 14.16 -2.34
N SER A 136 6.92 15.21 -3.09
CA SER A 136 8.05 16.10 -2.82
C SER A 136 7.56 17.52 -2.60
N GLU A 137 7.98 18.13 -1.50
CA GLU A 137 7.83 19.56 -1.26
C GLU A 137 9.22 20.23 -1.29
N PRO A 138 9.31 21.56 -1.54
CA PRO A 138 10.59 22.25 -1.73
C PRO A 138 11.65 21.98 -0.65
N GLU A 139 11.24 21.75 0.59
CA GLU A 139 12.14 21.59 1.74
C GLU A 139 11.99 20.25 2.47
N ARG A 140 11.16 19.33 1.97
CA ARG A 140 10.96 18.02 2.62
C ARG A 140 10.42 16.95 1.68
N HIS A 141 10.76 15.71 2.00
CA HIS A 141 10.08 14.55 1.45
C HIS A 141 8.82 14.25 2.25
N VAL A 142 7.75 13.87 1.54
CA VAL A 142 6.45 13.59 2.12
C VAL A 142 6.12 12.12 1.86
N VAL A 143 5.87 11.39 2.94
CA VAL A 143 5.29 10.04 2.90
C VAL A 143 4.03 10.08 3.75
N ARG A 144 2.87 9.77 3.16
CA ARG A 144 1.59 9.69 3.88
C ARG A 144 1.11 8.26 3.96
N LEU A 145 0.68 7.86 5.14
CA LEU A 145 0.06 6.58 5.43
C LEU A 145 -1.42 6.83 5.77
N ASN A 146 -2.35 6.35 4.94
CA ASN A 146 -3.78 6.66 5.05
C ASN A 146 -4.07 8.17 5.20
N GLY A 147 -3.34 8.99 4.42
CA GLY A 147 -3.45 10.46 4.45
C GLY A 147 -2.59 11.15 5.53
N GLU A 148 -2.10 10.41 6.54
CA GLU A 148 -1.36 10.96 7.67
C GLU A 148 0.16 11.00 7.44
N LEU A 149 0.82 12.10 7.78
CA LEU A 149 2.24 12.35 7.44
C LEU A 149 3.22 11.55 8.32
N LEU A 150 4.14 10.78 7.73
CA LEU A 150 5.23 10.13 8.45
C LEU A 150 6.43 11.07 8.61
N ALA A 151 6.61 11.63 9.81
CA ALA A 151 7.62 12.64 10.10
C ALA A 151 9.07 12.17 9.86
N ALA A 152 9.35 10.89 10.09
CA ALA A 152 10.70 10.32 10.02
C ALA A 152 11.37 10.39 8.63
N PHE A 153 10.59 10.59 7.56
CA PHE A 153 11.10 10.65 6.19
C PHE A 153 11.47 12.07 5.74
N ARG A 154 11.16 13.10 6.53
CA ARG A 154 11.43 14.51 6.20
C ARG A 154 12.92 14.85 6.11
N VAL A 155 13.76 14.06 6.76
CA VAL A 155 15.16 14.40 7.07
C VAL A 155 16.18 13.42 6.53
N SER A 156 15.75 12.32 5.89
CA SER A 156 16.69 11.36 5.32
C SER A 156 16.34 10.96 3.88
N ASP A 157 17.21 11.38 2.98
CA ASP A 157 17.17 11.04 1.56
C ASP A 157 17.31 9.52 1.36
N ALA A 158 18.22 8.89 2.10
CA ALA A 158 18.46 7.46 1.97
C ALA A 158 17.24 6.64 2.42
N LYS A 159 16.62 6.97 3.56
CA LYS A 159 15.40 6.29 4.04
C LYS A 159 14.23 6.49 3.08
N PHE A 160 14.03 7.72 2.62
CA PHE A 160 13.01 8.04 1.64
C PHE A 160 13.20 7.26 0.34
N ALA A 161 14.40 7.29 -0.26
CA ALA A 161 14.69 6.60 -1.51
C ALA A 161 14.54 5.08 -1.38
N ARG A 162 14.92 4.47 -0.24
CA ARG A 162 14.71 3.04 0.04
C ARG A 162 13.23 2.68 0.04
N LEU A 163 12.42 3.43 0.79
CA LEU A 163 10.99 3.15 0.87
C LEU A 163 10.29 3.41 -0.47
N LEU A 164 10.62 4.52 -1.14
CA LEU A 164 10.09 4.87 -2.46
C LEU A 164 10.36 3.77 -3.47
N ARG A 165 11.59 3.23 -3.50
CA ARG A 165 11.93 2.13 -4.40
C ARG A 165 11.17 0.86 -4.08
N LEU A 166 11.07 0.48 -2.79
CA LEU A 166 10.29 -0.69 -2.39
C LEU A 166 8.82 -0.54 -2.77
N ALA A 167 8.26 0.66 -2.58
CA ALA A 167 6.90 1.00 -2.97
C ALA A 167 6.70 0.95 -4.49
N ALA A 168 7.63 1.49 -5.28
CA ALA A 168 7.61 1.40 -6.74
C ALA A 168 7.65 -0.04 -7.24
N ALA A 169 8.52 -0.87 -6.65
CA ALA A 169 8.56 -2.30 -6.96
C ALA A 169 7.26 -3.01 -6.59
N ARG A 170 6.61 -2.61 -5.48
CA ARG A 170 5.31 -3.17 -5.13
C ARG A 170 4.22 -2.72 -6.09
N ALA A 171 4.14 -1.43 -6.43
CA ALA A 171 3.15 -0.87 -7.35
C ALA A 171 3.20 -1.50 -8.75
N ALA A 172 4.41 -1.83 -9.22
CA ALA A 172 4.62 -2.52 -10.50
C ALA A 172 4.38 -4.04 -10.45
N ALA A 173 4.24 -4.63 -9.25
CA ALA A 173 4.05 -6.06 -9.08
C ALA A 173 2.56 -6.46 -9.21
N PRO A 174 2.26 -7.72 -9.61
CA PRO A 174 0.89 -8.22 -9.65
C PRO A 174 0.15 -8.09 -8.31
N ASP A 175 -1.16 -7.88 -8.38
CA ASP A 175 -2.05 -7.86 -7.21
C ASP A 175 -2.38 -9.28 -6.74
N VAL A 176 -1.37 -9.92 -6.16
CA VAL A 176 -1.46 -11.25 -5.55
C VAL A 176 -0.90 -11.19 -4.14
N GLU A 177 -1.46 -12.02 -3.25
CA GLU A 177 -0.85 -12.28 -1.95
C GLU A 177 0.52 -12.93 -2.13
N GLU A 178 1.42 -12.75 -1.15
CA GLU A 178 2.85 -13.10 -1.28
C GLU A 178 3.63 -12.37 -2.38
N GLY A 179 3.01 -11.46 -3.12
CA GLY A 179 3.67 -10.62 -4.13
C GLY A 179 4.62 -9.57 -3.54
N GLY A 180 5.40 -8.93 -4.42
CA GLY A 180 6.18 -7.72 -4.08
C GLY A 180 7.50 -7.95 -3.32
N TRP A 181 8.06 -9.17 -3.36
CA TRP A 181 9.38 -9.44 -2.78
C TRP A 181 10.51 -8.84 -3.63
N LEU A 182 11.39 -8.09 -2.98
CA LEU A 182 12.57 -7.44 -3.56
C LEU A 182 13.84 -7.81 -2.77
N LYS A 183 14.97 -8.02 -3.47
CA LYS A 183 16.24 -8.31 -2.78
C LYS A 183 16.74 -7.10 -1.98
N LYS A 184 17.21 -7.31 -0.76
CA LYS A 184 17.89 -6.33 0.10
C LYS A 184 19.12 -5.75 -0.60
N SER A 185 19.90 -6.63 -1.24
CA SER A 185 21.08 -6.29 -2.03
C SER A 185 20.95 -6.86 -3.45
N PRO A 186 21.35 -6.13 -4.50
CA PRO A 186 21.92 -4.77 -4.51
C PRO A 186 20.86 -3.65 -4.54
N HIS A 187 19.57 -3.99 -4.48
CA HIS A 187 18.49 -3.07 -4.83
C HIS A 187 18.12 -2.08 -3.72
N LEU A 188 17.94 -2.55 -2.48
CA LEU A 188 17.59 -1.68 -1.35
C LEU A 188 18.82 -1.13 -0.60
N GLN A 189 20.02 -1.61 -0.96
CA GLN A 189 21.30 -1.15 -0.43
C GLN A 189 21.29 -1.06 1.10
N LEU A 190 20.81 -2.15 1.70
CA LEU A 190 20.84 -2.39 3.13
C LEU A 190 22.15 -3.07 3.50
N ASP A 191 22.65 -2.72 4.67
CA ASP A 191 23.81 -3.34 5.27
C ASP A 191 23.56 -4.81 5.62
N GLU A 192 24.63 -5.61 5.68
CA GLU A 192 24.55 -7.03 6.04
C GLU A 192 24.06 -7.24 7.48
N ARG A 193 24.26 -6.24 8.35
CA ARG A 193 23.83 -6.26 9.76
C ARG A 193 22.37 -5.86 9.95
N GLU A 194 21.66 -5.55 8.86
CA GLU A 194 20.25 -5.15 8.85
C GLU A 194 19.92 -3.89 9.69
N VAL A 195 20.92 -3.08 10.04
CA VAL A 195 20.72 -1.83 10.79
C VAL A 195 19.84 -0.88 9.99
N ASP A 196 20.10 -0.75 8.69
CA ASP A 196 19.30 0.09 7.80
C ASP A 196 17.84 -0.38 7.70
N LEU A 197 17.58 -1.69 7.84
CA LEU A 197 16.24 -2.25 7.82
C LEU A 197 15.49 -1.97 9.13
N VAL A 198 16.17 -2.13 10.26
CA VAL A 198 15.62 -1.79 11.57
C VAL A 198 15.30 -0.30 11.62
N ASP A 199 16.18 0.55 11.12
CA ASP A 199 15.95 1.99 11.02
C ASP A 199 14.76 2.36 10.14
N LEU A 200 14.59 1.66 9.02
CA LEU A 200 13.46 1.87 8.12
C LEU A 200 12.13 1.43 8.78
N ARG A 201 12.13 0.30 9.49
CA ARG A 201 10.97 -0.16 10.29
C ARG A 201 10.63 0.82 11.41
N ASN A 202 11.64 1.32 12.10
CA ASN A 202 11.46 2.30 13.17
C ASN A 202 10.89 3.61 12.64
N ALA A 203 11.28 4.04 11.43
CA ALA A 203 10.72 5.23 10.79
C ALA A 203 9.20 5.17 10.53
N LEU A 204 8.61 3.97 10.40
CA LEU A 204 7.16 3.79 10.26
C LEU A 204 6.39 3.90 11.60
N VAL A 205 7.09 3.90 12.73
CA VAL A 205 6.50 3.89 14.08
C VAL A 205 6.88 5.12 14.88
N ALA A 206 8.06 5.70 14.62
CA ALA A 206 8.64 6.78 15.38
C ALA A 206 7.69 7.97 15.52
N ASP A 207 7.60 8.48 16.75
CA ASP A 207 6.86 9.69 17.12
C ASP A 207 5.35 9.66 16.81
N GLN A 208 4.74 8.47 16.77
CA GLN A 208 3.31 8.29 16.50
C GLN A 208 2.59 7.53 17.62
N PRO A 209 1.37 7.94 18.00
CA PRO A 209 0.55 7.19 18.94
C PRO A 209 0.11 5.82 18.39
N ASP A 210 -0.41 4.96 19.26
CA ASP A 210 -1.11 3.76 18.80
C ASP A 210 -2.44 4.15 18.13
N GLY A 211 -2.85 3.41 17.10
CA GLY A 211 -3.99 3.78 16.26
C GLY A 211 -3.71 4.88 15.22
N TYR A 212 -2.50 5.44 15.18
CA TYR A 212 -2.11 6.41 14.14
C TYR A 212 -2.34 5.86 12.73
N ALA A 213 -2.92 6.68 11.85
CA ALA A 213 -3.35 6.29 10.51
C ALA A 213 -4.34 5.11 10.50
N GLY A 214 -5.07 4.88 11.59
CA GLY A 214 -5.99 3.74 11.74
C GLY A 214 -5.29 2.40 11.98
N MET A 215 -4.00 2.41 12.31
CA MET A 215 -3.17 1.20 12.47
C MET A 215 -2.53 1.15 13.85
N THR A 216 -2.36 -0.06 14.37
CA THR A 216 -1.53 -0.31 15.55
C THR A 216 -0.04 -0.17 15.22
N ALA A 217 0.80 0.06 16.23
CA ALA A 217 2.25 0.07 16.05
C ALA A 217 2.78 -1.25 15.46
N ALA A 218 2.17 -2.40 15.82
CA ALA A 218 2.55 -3.71 15.29
C ALA A 218 2.25 -3.83 13.78
N GLU A 219 1.07 -3.36 13.34
CA GLU A 219 0.70 -3.33 11.93
C GLU A 219 1.63 -2.41 11.13
N ARG A 220 1.97 -1.22 11.66
CA ARG A 220 2.91 -0.31 10.99
C ARG A 220 4.30 -0.94 10.82
N LYS A 221 4.81 -1.69 11.81
CA LYS A 221 6.06 -2.47 11.65
C LYS A 221 5.92 -3.57 10.60
N ALA A 222 4.75 -4.21 10.54
CA ALA A 222 4.45 -5.28 9.62
C ALA A 222 4.32 -4.81 8.15
N LEU A 223 4.28 -3.50 7.88
CA LEU A 223 4.41 -2.96 6.52
C LEU A 223 5.79 -3.19 5.90
N LEU A 224 6.80 -3.62 6.68
CA LEU A 224 8.10 -4.02 6.15
C LEU A 224 8.43 -5.44 6.61
N GLN A 225 8.13 -6.40 5.75
CA GLN A 225 8.36 -7.81 6.03
C GLN A 225 9.67 -8.30 5.41
N SER A 226 10.39 -9.12 6.17
CA SER A 226 11.56 -9.85 5.72
C SER A 226 11.21 -11.33 5.56
N SER A 227 11.66 -11.94 4.46
CA SER A 227 11.41 -13.36 4.24
C SER A 227 12.27 -14.19 5.17
N THR A 228 11.66 -15.19 5.80
CA THR A 228 12.39 -16.23 6.54
C THR A 228 12.94 -17.31 5.62
N ASP A 229 12.25 -17.58 4.52
CA ASP A 229 12.52 -18.73 3.65
C ASP A 229 13.51 -18.34 2.55
N ARG A 230 13.57 -17.05 2.22
CA ARG A 230 14.54 -16.44 1.30
C ARG A 230 15.27 -15.30 2.02
N PRO A 231 16.31 -15.61 2.82
CA PRO A 231 17.11 -14.59 3.47
C PRO A 231 17.56 -13.53 2.47
N GLY A 232 17.47 -12.26 2.87
CA GLY A 232 17.79 -11.15 1.98
C GLY A 232 16.66 -10.68 1.06
N MET A 233 15.40 -11.12 1.27
CA MET A 233 14.23 -10.55 0.59
C MET A 233 13.40 -9.66 1.54
N LEU A 234 12.86 -8.57 1.00
CA LEU A 234 11.93 -7.66 1.67
C LEU A 234 10.70 -7.43 0.83
N ARG A 235 9.55 -7.22 1.48
CA ARG A 235 8.32 -6.82 0.79
C ARG A 235 7.57 -5.74 1.56
N LEU A 236 6.80 -4.97 0.80
CA LEU A 236 5.76 -4.08 1.28
C LEU A 236 4.40 -4.77 1.04
N PRO A 237 3.74 -5.31 2.07
CA PRO A 237 2.52 -6.10 1.95
C PRO A 237 1.28 -5.21 1.78
N LEU A 238 1.32 -4.30 0.81
CA LEU A 238 0.20 -3.44 0.45
C LEU A 238 -0.50 -3.97 -0.81
N ASN A 239 -1.75 -3.57 -1.03
CA ASN A 239 -2.33 -3.64 -2.37
C ASN A 239 -1.48 -2.76 -3.31
N PRO A 240 -1.02 -3.25 -4.47
CA PRO A 240 -0.14 -2.48 -5.34
C PRO A 240 -0.80 -1.20 -5.86
N ARG A 241 -2.14 -1.17 -5.95
CA ARG A 241 -2.90 0.00 -6.39
C ARG A 241 -3.08 1.07 -5.33
N HIS A 242 -2.80 0.77 -4.07
CA HIS A 242 -2.87 1.74 -2.97
C HIS A 242 -1.52 2.43 -2.74
N VAL A 243 -0.56 2.24 -3.65
CA VAL A 243 0.71 2.96 -3.68
C VAL A 243 0.62 4.06 -4.73
N HIS A 244 0.73 5.31 -4.29
CA HIS A 244 0.57 6.48 -5.16
C HIS A 244 1.83 7.36 -5.19
N PHE A 245 2.15 7.84 -6.39
CA PHE A 245 3.28 8.73 -6.64
C PHE A 245 2.74 10.07 -7.12
N ASP A 246 2.85 11.09 -6.28
CA ASP A 246 2.43 12.43 -6.64
C ASP A 246 3.31 13.02 -7.76
N PRO A 247 2.74 13.76 -8.74
CA PRO A 247 3.51 14.37 -9.82
C PRO A 247 4.68 15.25 -9.36
N SER A 248 4.62 15.83 -8.15
CA SER A 248 5.72 16.62 -7.57
C SER A 248 7.04 15.86 -7.47
N LEU A 249 7.02 14.52 -7.43
CA LEU A 249 8.22 13.69 -7.42
C LEU A 249 9.10 13.84 -8.67
N ALA A 250 8.53 14.34 -9.78
CA ALA A 250 9.28 14.70 -10.97
C ALA A 250 10.42 15.68 -10.64
N ASN A 251 10.16 16.61 -9.72
CA ASN A 251 11.08 17.66 -9.30
C ASN A 251 11.79 17.36 -7.98
N LEU A 252 11.75 16.10 -7.53
CA LEU A 252 12.39 15.66 -6.29
C LEU A 252 13.88 16.05 -6.27
N ARG A 253 14.26 16.85 -5.26
CA ARG A 253 15.65 17.20 -4.97
C ARG A 253 16.08 16.54 -3.67
N LEU A 254 17.24 15.88 -3.69
CA LEU A 254 17.86 15.33 -2.48
C LEU A 254 18.31 16.48 -1.58
N LEU A 255 17.86 16.48 -0.32
CA LEU A 255 18.02 17.58 0.63
C LEU A 255 19.30 17.45 1.46
N GLY A 256 19.91 16.28 1.46
CA GLY A 256 20.94 15.86 2.39
C GLY A 256 20.34 15.30 3.69
N ASP A 257 20.95 14.25 4.24
CA ASP A 257 20.52 13.69 5.53
C ASP A 257 20.82 14.69 6.67
N LYS A 258 19.77 15.19 7.34
CA LYS A 258 19.92 15.99 8.59
C LYS A 258 20.16 15.01 9.74
N GLN A 259 21.22 15.23 10.51
CA GLN A 259 21.49 14.40 11.69
C GLN A 259 20.37 14.60 12.73
N SER A 260 19.97 13.50 13.37
CA SER A 260 19.41 13.57 14.73
C SER A 260 20.44 14.25 15.63
N GLU A 261 20.02 15.23 16.43
CA GLU A 261 20.92 15.86 17.40
C GLU A 261 21.67 14.79 18.19
N PRO A 262 23.00 14.91 18.36
CA PRO A 262 23.73 13.97 19.18
C PRO A 262 23.12 14.03 20.58
N ARG A 263 22.65 12.87 21.09
CA ARG A 263 22.38 12.71 22.52
C ARG A 263 23.58 13.26 23.27
N GLU A 264 23.35 14.15 24.23
CA GLU A 264 24.39 14.81 25.02
C GLU A 264 25.38 13.79 25.62
N GLU A 265 26.46 13.51 24.89
CA GLU A 265 27.65 12.93 25.47
C GLU A 265 28.46 14.09 26.04
N LYS A 266 28.78 13.97 27.34
CA LYS A 266 29.55 14.95 28.12
C LYS A 266 30.83 15.35 27.39
N PRO A 267 31.26 16.62 27.50
CA PRO A 267 32.27 17.20 26.64
C PRO A 267 33.67 16.63 26.96
N ALA A 268 34.23 15.88 26.01
CA ALA A 268 35.67 15.59 26.00
C ALA A 268 36.40 16.65 25.18
N LYS A 269 37.28 17.40 25.86
CA LYS A 269 38.18 18.42 25.30
C LYS A 269 39.12 17.81 24.25
N GLY A 270 39.26 18.48 23.10
CA GLY A 270 40.42 18.33 22.22
C GLY A 270 40.10 18.46 20.73
N LYS A 271 40.08 19.70 20.22
CA LYS A 271 40.08 19.97 18.77
C LYS A 271 41.39 19.49 18.14
N ARG A 272 41.37 18.30 17.54
CA ARG A 272 42.21 17.93 16.38
C ARG A 272 41.25 17.61 15.23
N LYS A 273 41.49 18.14 14.03
CA LYS A 273 40.84 17.63 12.81
C LYS A 273 41.30 16.19 12.64
N THR A 274 40.51 15.24 13.13
CA THR A 274 40.79 13.80 13.08
C THR A 274 40.02 13.15 11.93
N SER A 275 40.53 12.00 11.48
CA SER A 275 40.02 11.10 10.44
C SER A 275 38.50 10.95 10.32
N GLY A 276 37.76 11.16 11.41
CA GLY A 276 36.29 11.14 11.41
C GLY A 276 35.63 12.21 10.54
N SER A 277 36.29 13.34 10.24
CA SER A 277 35.73 14.36 9.32
C SER A 277 35.72 13.89 7.87
N ASP A 278 36.77 13.18 7.44
CA ASP A 278 36.89 12.66 6.08
C ASP A 278 36.02 11.42 5.90
N GLU A 279 35.96 10.56 6.92
CA GLU A 279 35.05 9.41 6.98
C GLU A 279 33.58 9.87 6.94
N LEU A 280 33.24 10.96 7.62
CA LEU A 280 31.89 11.55 7.59
C LEU A 280 31.54 12.14 6.21
N ALA A 281 32.48 12.84 5.57
CA ALA A 281 32.28 13.35 4.22
C ALA A 281 32.14 12.21 3.19
N HIS A 282 32.93 11.14 3.36
CA HIS A 282 32.84 9.93 2.55
C HIS A 282 31.48 9.24 2.72
N ASN A 283 31.02 9.06 3.96
CA ASN A 283 29.72 8.44 4.27
C ASN A 283 28.54 9.25 3.68
N LYS A 284 28.58 10.58 3.76
CA LYS A 284 27.55 11.44 3.14
C LYS A 284 27.55 11.33 1.62
N THR A 285 28.73 11.32 1.01
CA THR A 285 28.86 11.17 -0.45
C THR A 285 28.34 9.81 -0.89
N GLN A 286 28.67 8.75 -0.15
CA GLN A 286 28.19 7.41 -0.43
C GLN A 286 26.66 7.33 -0.25
N ALA A 287 26.10 7.81 0.86
CA ALA A 287 24.65 7.82 1.10
C ALA A 287 23.88 8.56 -0.01
N ARG A 288 24.40 9.70 -0.47
CA ARG A 288 23.82 10.43 -1.60
C ARG A 288 23.88 9.64 -2.90
N ALA A 289 25.03 9.04 -3.24
CA ALA A 289 25.17 8.20 -4.43
C ALA A 289 24.21 7.00 -4.40
N LYS A 290 24.06 6.38 -3.21
CA LYS A 290 23.09 5.32 -2.94
C LYS A 290 21.65 5.78 -3.22
N ALA A 291 21.25 6.94 -2.67
CA ALA A 291 19.93 7.53 -2.87
C ALA A 291 19.64 7.88 -4.34
N ILE A 292 20.61 8.46 -5.06
CA ILE A 292 20.49 8.75 -6.50
C ILE A 292 20.24 7.46 -7.29
N LYS A 293 21.02 6.41 -7.02
CA LYS A 293 20.85 5.12 -7.69
C LYS A 293 19.47 4.53 -7.42
N MET A 294 19.01 4.52 -6.16
CA MET A 294 17.67 4.02 -5.81
C MET A 294 16.54 4.82 -6.46
N LEU A 295 16.68 6.15 -6.54
CA LEU A 295 15.71 7.00 -7.23
C LEU A 295 15.64 6.69 -8.74
N GLY A 296 16.79 6.48 -9.39
CA GLY A 296 16.83 6.07 -10.79
C GLY A 296 16.11 4.73 -11.03
N GLU A 297 16.33 3.76 -10.14
CA GLU A 297 15.65 2.46 -10.22
C GLU A 297 14.16 2.54 -9.88
N ALA A 298 13.74 3.44 -8.98
CA ALA A 298 12.33 3.69 -8.69
C ALA A 298 11.61 4.37 -9.88
N ARG A 299 12.29 5.28 -10.57
CA ARG A 299 11.80 5.93 -11.80
C ARG A 299 11.58 4.93 -12.93
N ALA A 300 12.48 3.95 -13.09
CA ALA A 300 12.29 2.86 -14.04
C ALA A 300 11.04 1.99 -13.75
N LEU A 301 10.49 2.08 -12.54
CA LEU A 301 9.30 1.36 -12.07
C LEU A 301 8.03 2.23 -12.03
N GLY A 302 8.06 3.43 -12.61
CA GLY A 302 6.88 4.29 -12.78
C GLY A 302 6.78 5.49 -11.83
N VAL A 303 7.81 5.77 -11.02
CA VAL A 303 7.88 7.06 -10.29
C VAL A 303 8.08 8.22 -11.29
N PRO A 304 7.36 9.36 -11.14
CA PRO A 304 7.44 10.49 -12.07
C PRO A 304 8.87 10.93 -12.41
N LEU A 305 9.10 11.17 -13.70
CA LEU A 305 10.36 11.65 -14.26
C LEU A 305 10.40 13.19 -14.27
N PRO A 306 11.57 13.82 -14.14
CA PRO A 306 11.71 15.25 -14.36
C PRO A 306 11.32 15.59 -15.80
N ASP A 307 10.63 16.70 -16.01
CA ASP A 307 10.41 17.22 -17.36
C ASP A 307 11.77 17.49 -18.03
N GLU A 308 11.99 16.99 -19.25
CA GLU A 308 13.23 17.18 -20.00
C GLU A 308 13.58 18.66 -20.23
N ARG A 309 12.60 19.56 -20.11
CA ARG A 309 12.79 21.02 -20.19
C ARG A 309 13.45 21.61 -18.93
N ALA A 310 13.24 21.01 -17.75
CA ALA A 310 13.82 21.48 -16.49
C ALA A 310 15.30 21.09 -16.31
N LEU A 311 15.81 20.14 -17.11
CA LEU A 311 17.21 19.70 -17.08
C LEU A 311 18.13 20.55 -17.98
N LYS A 312 17.56 21.45 -18.80
CA LYS A 312 18.30 22.32 -19.75
C LYS A 312 18.34 23.79 -19.34
N SER A 313 17.78 24.14 -18.18
CA SER A 313 17.80 25.48 -17.57
C SER A 313 18.67 25.49 -16.33
#